data_AF-A0A517L1Q6-F1
#
_entry.id   AF-A0A517L1Q6-F1
#
_cell.length_a   1.000
_cell.length_b   1.000
_cell.length_c   1.000
_cell.angle_alpha   90.00
_cell.angle_beta   90.00
_cell.angle_gamma   90.00
#
_symmetry.space_group_name_H-M   'P 1'
#
loop_
_entity.id
_entity.type
_entity.pdbx_description
1 polymer ?
#
loop_
_entity_poly.entity_id
_entity_poly.type
_entity_poly.pdbx_seq_one_letter_code
_entity_poly.pdbx_strand_id
1 'polypeptide(L)'
;MKSATVLSVLLAGATVQAATVPPNIPDKKVPWADVQKRQAIATLTTLMGKGGKVADPAGAAPRKQVIASPSKVAGVKRIKMRHGPYSVPNMNRTSIMGEAGALWNYPDTAIQKPCTECTIVAQRAGLEYPDGKNANIDTGMWLHHMVHLAIGPGRQDATCYGRRSLPHIDVNASPANSERYFSSGNERTFLNPDRAGAEGTKWGYHLRTTDRMAFIVDLMNMNMEDKVVYLTMTYDIIDGPLPAGWQDIKPVWFDANQCGTSEVHPPKQSGQFTITSGSWTPNFEGEVLGVGGHLHDGGYTVQVQVNNALNCDSTAKYAETPEFQFKPAMKMGAGMGMATDHVSSMRTCFFDDMKVRKLDPSQKWRIQAHYDYDKYAGNKDTAGKQEGIMAIAIMYVAVKPGTMLGGGAAPAAAGGQGGQTGQTPNRSPVKGVAKGTPKTGSSTTSSAPPMAGMPGMEGHKRKYLENGDGEAYWE
;
A
#
# COMPACT_ATOMS: atom_id res chain seq x y z
N MET A 1 -25.32 -30.01 33.13
CA MET A 1 -25.30 -28.58 33.54
C MET A 1 -23.84 -28.15 33.70
N LYS A 2 -23.49 -26.93 33.25
CA LYS A 2 -22.15 -26.29 33.13
C LYS A 2 -21.54 -26.32 31.72
N SER A 3 -21.95 -25.35 30.90
CA SER A 3 -21.11 -24.63 29.91
C SER A 3 -21.97 -23.64 29.12
N ALA A 4 -22.14 -22.42 29.63
CA ALA A 4 -22.79 -21.33 28.89
C ALA A 4 -22.28 -19.91 29.27
N THR A 5 -21.36 -19.76 30.23
CA THR A 5 -21.09 -18.45 30.86
C THR A 5 -19.80 -17.76 30.37
N VAL A 6 -19.00 -18.38 29.50
CA VAL A 6 -17.70 -17.80 29.08
C VAL A 6 -17.81 -16.88 27.84
N LEU A 7 -18.91 -16.93 27.08
CA LEU A 7 -19.03 -16.14 25.84
C LEU A 7 -19.51 -14.69 26.05
N SER A 8 -20.09 -14.35 27.20
CA SER A 8 -20.71 -13.02 27.42
C SER A 8 -19.75 -11.95 27.94
N VAL A 9 -18.55 -12.31 28.41
CA VAL A 9 -17.60 -11.32 28.99
C VAL A 9 -16.68 -10.70 27.92
N LEU A 10 -16.51 -11.32 26.76
CA LEU A 10 -15.63 -10.79 25.69
C LEU A 10 -16.27 -9.69 24.82
N LEU A 11 -17.59 -9.49 24.87
CA LEU A 11 -18.29 -8.48 24.08
C LEU A 11 -18.50 -7.13 24.80
N ALA A 12 -18.28 -7.06 26.12
CA ALA A 12 -18.60 -5.87 26.92
C ALA A 12 -17.47 -4.83 27.00
N GLY A 13 -16.28 -5.10 26.45
CA GLY A 13 -15.09 -4.25 26.60
C GLY A 13 -14.81 -3.26 25.45
N ALA A 14 -15.52 -3.34 24.33
CA ALA A 14 -15.31 -2.43 23.20
C ALA A 14 -16.24 -1.22 23.31
N THR A 15 -15.87 -0.22 24.10
CA THR A 15 -16.55 1.08 24.04
C THR A 15 -16.28 1.72 22.68
N VAL A 16 -17.24 1.58 21.77
CA VAL A 16 -17.26 2.22 20.45
C VAL A 16 -17.39 3.73 20.68
N GLN A 17 -16.29 4.48 20.51
CA GLN A 17 -16.37 5.93 20.38
C GLN A 17 -17.13 6.24 19.07
N ALA A 18 -18.32 6.82 19.21
CA ALA A 18 -19.13 7.29 18.11
C ALA A 18 -18.44 8.50 17.44
N ALA A 19 -17.66 8.25 16.38
CA ALA A 19 -17.06 9.31 15.58
C ALA A 19 -18.02 9.77 14.47
N THR A 20 -18.22 11.09 14.36
CA THR A 20 -19.02 11.76 13.33
C THR A 20 -18.42 11.61 11.93
N VAL A 21 -19.27 11.52 10.90
CA VAL A 21 -18.84 11.30 9.50
C VAL A 21 -18.72 12.58 8.66
N PRO A 22 -17.62 12.76 7.89
CA PRO A 22 -17.43 13.88 6.96
C PRO A 22 -18.07 13.68 5.56
N PRO A 23 -18.18 14.75 4.75
CA PRO A 23 -19.31 15.00 3.84
C PRO A 23 -19.30 14.36 2.44
N ASN A 24 -18.31 13.54 2.05
CA ASN A 24 -18.22 13.07 0.64
C ASN A 24 -18.46 11.57 0.43
N ILE A 25 -18.76 10.82 1.48
CA ILE A 25 -19.43 9.51 1.39
C ILE A 25 -20.53 9.55 2.45
N PRO A 26 -21.82 9.39 2.10
CA PRO A 26 -22.86 9.33 3.11
C PRO A 26 -22.52 8.18 4.07
N ASP A 27 -22.36 8.48 5.37
CA ASP A 27 -22.06 7.48 6.43
C ASP A 27 -22.90 6.20 6.31
N LYS A 28 -24.16 6.39 5.92
CA LYS A 28 -25.15 5.33 5.68
C LYS A 28 -24.78 4.35 4.56
N LYS A 29 -23.74 4.60 3.77
CA LYS A 29 -23.25 3.73 2.69
C LYS A 29 -21.97 2.98 3.04
N VAL A 30 -21.30 3.34 4.14
CA VAL A 30 -20.18 2.52 4.63
C VAL A 30 -20.80 1.39 5.43
N PRO A 31 -20.60 0.12 5.04
CA PRO A 31 -21.19 -1.00 5.76
C PRO A 31 -20.40 -1.23 7.06
N TRP A 32 -20.61 -0.38 8.06
CA TRP A 32 -19.90 -0.44 9.34
C TRP A 32 -20.09 -1.76 10.06
N ALA A 33 -21.24 -2.41 9.86
CA ALA A 33 -21.46 -3.78 10.31
C ALA A 33 -20.42 -4.74 9.69
N ASP A 34 -20.08 -4.59 8.42
CA ASP A 34 -19.07 -5.40 7.74
C ASP A 34 -17.65 -5.05 8.21
N VAL A 35 -17.37 -3.80 8.54
CA VAL A 35 -16.07 -3.37 9.11
C VAL A 35 -15.87 -3.93 10.51
N GLN A 36 -16.88 -3.81 11.38
CA GLN A 36 -16.84 -4.39 12.72
C GLN A 36 -16.78 -5.91 12.67
N LYS A 37 -17.51 -6.52 11.72
CA LYS A 37 -17.42 -7.95 11.42
C LYS A 37 -16.01 -8.33 10.93
N ARG A 38 -15.35 -7.53 10.10
CA ARG A 38 -13.95 -7.74 9.67
C ARG A 38 -12.99 -7.73 10.86
N GLN A 39 -13.05 -6.74 11.75
CA GLN A 39 -12.16 -6.69 12.91
C GLN A 39 -12.41 -7.82 13.91
N ALA A 40 -13.69 -8.11 14.20
CA ALA A 40 -14.07 -9.20 15.09
C ALA A 40 -13.67 -10.56 14.49
N ILE A 41 -13.83 -10.74 13.18
CA ILE A 41 -13.44 -11.95 12.48
C ILE A 41 -11.93 -12.05 12.36
N ALA A 42 -11.18 -10.99 12.04
CA ALA A 42 -9.72 -11.04 11.98
C ALA A 42 -9.12 -11.51 13.31
N THR A 43 -9.72 -11.07 14.42
CA THR A 43 -9.39 -11.53 15.78
C THR A 43 -9.84 -12.98 16.02
N LEU A 44 -11.01 -13.38 15.51
CA LEU A 44 -11.47 -14.78 15.60
C LEU A 44 -10.69 -15.73 14.69
N THR A 45 -10.25 -15.33 13.50
CA THR A 45 -9.53 -16.18 12.53
C THR A 45 -8.10 -16.43 12.99
N THR A 46 -7.47 -15.45 13.64
CA THR A 46 -6.22 -15.68 14.39
C THR A 46 -6.41 -16.72 15.49
N LEU A 47 -7.52 -16.67 16.22
CA LEU A 47 -7.82 -17.59 17.33
C LEU A 47 -8.27 -18.99 16.87
N MET A 48 -8.85 -19.10 15.66
CA MET A 48 -9.41 -20.35 15.13
C MET A 48 -8.47 -21.11 14.19
N GLY A 49 -7.19 -20.73 14.09
CA GLY A 49 -6.19 -21.48 13.33
C GLY A 49 -6.44 -21.54 11.81
N LYS A 50 -7.16 -20.56 11.25
CA LYS A 50 -7.54 -20.52 9.82
C LYS A 50 -6.58 -19.70 8.96
N GLY A 51 -5.31 -19.59 9.37
CA GLY A 51 -4.27 -18.76 8.75
C GLY A 51 -3.84 -17.59 9.66
N GLY A 52 -2.67 -17.01 9.39
CA GLY A 52 -2.08 -15.93 10.18
C GLY A 52 -0.70 -16.27 10.75
N LYS A 53 -0.23 -15.51 11.74
CA LYS A 53 1.10 -15.72 12.33
C LYS A 53 1.19 -17.08 13.05
N VAL A 54 2.27 -17.82 12.78
CA VAL A 54 2.60 -19.09 13.46
C VAL A 54 4.00 -19.03 14.06
N ALA A 55 4.36 -20.04 14.87
CA ALA A 55 5.72 -20.18 15.39
C ALA A 55 6.70 -20.47 14.24
N ASP A 56 7.96 -20.07 14.42
CA ASP A 56 9.03 -20.41 13.48
C ASP A 56 9.17 -21.92 13.33
N PRO A 57 9.11 -22.48 12.10
CA PRO A 57 9.46 -23.86 11.86
C PRO A 57 10.92 -24.14 12.23
N ALA A 58 11.20 -25.38 12.65
CA ALA A 58 12.57 -25.81 12.90
C ALA A 58 13.44 -25.63 11.65
N GLY A 59 14.63 -25.05 11.83
CA GLY A 59 15.58 -24.81 10.73
C GLY A 59 15.25 -23.62 9.83
N ALA A 60 14.29 -22.76 10.19
CA ALA A 60 14.00 -21.55 9.43
C ALA A 60 15.24 -20.64 9.31
N ALA A 61 15.46 -20.08 8.11
CA ALA A 61 16.55 -19.16 7.83
C ALA A 61 16.44 -17.87 8.69
N PRO A 62 17.58 -17.18 8.97
CA PRO A 62 17.62 -16.09 9.93
C PRO A 62 16.63 -14.96 9.66
N ARG A 63 15.97 -14.46 10.71
CA ARG A 63 14.98 -13.38 10.64
C ARG A 63 15.55 -12.03 10.18
N LYS A 64 16.83 -11.80 10.40
CA LYS A 64 17.52 -10.55 10.08
C LYS A 64 18.89 -10.86 9.54
N GLN A 65 19.23 -10.28 8.40
CA GLN A 65 20.52 -10.43 7.73
C GLN A 65 21.02 -9.05 7.32
N VAL A 66 22.29 -8.79 7.57
CA VAL A 66 22.98 -7.63 7.00
C VAL A 66 23.67 -8.12 5.73
N ILE A 67 23.37 -7.49 4.60
CA ILE A 67 23.89 -7.88 3.29
C ILE A 67 24.53 -6.67 2.60
N ALA A 68 25.20 -6.90 1.47
CA ALA A 68 25.82 -5.81 0.71
C ALA A 68 24.74 -4.86 0.17
N SER A 69 24.96 -3.55 0.32
CA SER A 69 24.10 -2.54 -0.30
C SER A 69 24.65 -2.15 -1.67
N PRO A 70 23.83 -2.12 -2.74
CA PRO A 70 24.18 -1.52 -4.01
C PRO A 70 24.03 0.01 -3.98
N SER A 71 23.49 0.58 -2.90
CA SER A 71 23.34 2.03 -2.77
C SER A 71 24.72 2.70 -2.76
N LYS A 72 24.81 3.81 -3.50
CA LYS A 72 26.03 4.62 -3.55
C LYS A 72 26.06 5.72 -2.49
N VAL A 73 24.98 5.87 -1.72
CA VAL A 73 24.87 6.87 -0.67
C VAL A 73 25.76 6.49 0.51
N ALA A 74 26.55 7.44 1.00
CA ALA A 74 27.50 7.20 2.08
C ALA A 74 26.79 6.78 3.38
N GLY A 75 27.37 5.79 4.07
CA GLY A 75 26.86 5.29 5.35
C GLY A 75 25.63 4.36 5.25
N VAL A 76 25.20 4.00 4.03
CA VAL A 76 24.11 3.04 3.86
C VAL A 76 24.55 1.62 4.20
N LYS A 77 23.67 0.92 4.91
CA LYS A 77 23.72 -0.53 5.09
C LYS A 77 22.44 -1.17 4.59
N ARG A 78 22.54 -2.39 4.05
CA ARG A 78 21.37 -3.17 3.66
C ARG A 78 21.01 -4.18 4.73
N ILE A 79 19.74 -4.18 5.11
CA ILE A 79 19.17 -5.14 6.05
C ILE A 79 17.99 -5.85 5.39
N LYS A 80 18.07 -7.18 5.30
CA LYS A 80 16.94 -8.03 4.94
C LYS A 80 16.29 -8.57 6.21
N MET A 81 14.97 -8.44 6.31
CA MET A 81 14.17 -8.90 7.44
C MET A 81 13.07 -9.84 6.98
N ARG A 82 12.78 -10.87 7.78
CA ARG A 82 11.72 -11.86 7.53
C ARG A 82 10.62 -11.70 8.58
N HIS A 83 9.44 -11.27 8.15
CA HIS A 83 8.27 -11.07 8.98
C HIS A 83 7.29 -12.26 8.86
N GLY A 84 6.51 -12.52 9.90
CA GLY A 84 5.71 -13.74 10.04
C GLY A 84 6.36 -14.72 11.04
N PRO A 85 6.49 -16.02 10.72
CA PRO A 85 5.95 -16.66 9.52
C PRO A 85 4.43 -16.61 9.53
N TYR A 86 3.84 -16.62 8.33
CA TYR A 86 2.41 -16.67 8.13
C TYR A 86 2.03 -18.03 7.56
N SER A 87 1.08 -18.70 8.19
CA SER A 87 0.37 -19.83 7.61
C SER A 87 -0.69 -19.29 6.66
N VAL A 88 -0.58 -19.62 5.38
CA VAL A 88 -1.50 -19.23 4.32
C VAL A 88 -2.39 -20.42 3.97
N PRO A 89 -3.72 -20.30 4.10
CA PRO A 89 -4.65 -21.40 3.82
C PRO A 89 -4.51 -21.96 2.40
N ASN A 90 -4.81 -23.24 2.20
CA ASN A 90 -4.87 -23.83 0.86
C ASN A 90 -6.14 -23.44 0.08
N MET A 91 -6.15 -23.77 -1.21
CA MET A 91 -7.22 -23.47 -2.16
C MET A 91 -8.59 -24.08 -1.82
N ASN A 92 -8.68 -25.10 -0.96
CA ASN A 92 -9.98 -25.62 -0.51
C ASN A 92 -10.64 -24.75 0.57
N ARG A 93 -9.95 -23.71 1.04
CA ARG A 93 -10.45 -22.81 2.07
C ARG A 93 -10.66 -21.44 1.47
N THR A 94 -11.90 -20.97 1.53
CA THR A 94 -12.26 -19.61 1.13
C THR A 94 -12.14 -18.65 2.30
N SER A 95 -11.61 -17.47 1.99
CA SER A 95 -11.61 -16.32 2.89
C SER A 95 -13.03 -15.84 3.10
N ILE A 96 -13.20 -14.90 4.03
CA ILE A 96 -14.50 -14.26 4.26
C ILE A 96 -15.00 -13.44 3.07
N MET A 97 -14.12 -13.10 2.14
CA MET A 97 -14.47 -12.41 0.89
C MET A 97 -14.72 -13.39 -0.26
N GLY A 98 -14.60 -14.70 -0.02
CA GLY A 98 -14.84 -15.76 -1.01
C GLY A 98 -13.60 -16.19 -1.79
N GLU A 99 -12.46 -15.53 -1.59
CA GLU A 99 -11.20 -15.86 -2.26
C GLU A 99 -10.61 -17.14 -1.68
N ALA A 100 -10.33 -18.14 -2.51
CA ALA A 100 -9.74 -19.37 -2.03
C ALA A 100 -8.22 -19.27 -1.89
N GLY A 101 -7.67 -19.92 -0.86
CA GLY A 101 -6.24 -19.93 -0.60
C GLY A 101 -5.68 -18.61 -0.09
N ALA A 102 -6.51 -17.68 0.37
CA ALA A 102 -6.08 -16.36 0.79
C ALA A 102 -5.87 -16.24 2.31
N LEU A 103 -4.72 -15.68 2.71
CA LEU A 103 -4.58 -14.97 3.98
C LEU A 103 -4.97 -13.52 3.73
N TRP A 104 -6.26 -13.25 3.80
CA TRP A 104 -6.83 -11.98 3.37
C TRP A 104 -6.65 -10.86 4.41
N ASN A 105 -6.06 -9.73 3.99
CA ASN A 105 -5.87 -8.49 4.76
C ASN A 105 -5.54 -8.69 6.25
N TYR A 106 -4.60 -9.57 6.57
CA TYR A 106 -4.21 -9.88 7.94
C TYR A 106 -3.48 -8.69 8.60
N PRO A 107 -4.01 -8.11 9.70
CA PRO A 107 -3.34 -7.01 10.38
C PRO A 107 -2.21 -7.54 11.28
N ASP A 108 -0.97 -7.22 10.90
CA ASP A 108 0.20 -7.51 11.71
C ASP A 108 0.70 -6.25 12.43
N THR A 109 0.20 -6.03 13.64
CA THR A 109 0.43 -4.80 14.41
C THR A 109 1.72 -4.78 15.23
N ALA A 110 2.48 -5.88 15.22
CA ALA A 110 3.65 -6.08 16.07
C ALA A 110 4.84 -6.58 15.23
N ILE A 111 5.26 -5.76 14.26
CA ILE A 111 6.44 -6.04 13.44
C ILE A 111 7.65 -5.29 13.95
N GLN A 112 8.82 -5.92 13.81
CA GLN A 112 10.09 -5.33 14.19
C GLN A 112 10.52 -4.29 13.15
N LYS A 113 10.99 -3.14 13.62
CA LYS A 113 11.64 -2.12 12.78
C LYS A 113 13.04 -2.58 12.31
N PRO A 114 13.55 -2.09 11.16
CA PRO A 114 14.93 -2.37 10.75
C PRO A 114 15.99 -1.77 11.70
N CYS A 115 15.61 -0.72 12.43
CA CYS A 115 16.45 0.11 13.29
C CYS A 115 15.61 0.70 14.45
N THR A 116 16.27 1.22 15.49
CA THR A 116 15.58 2.05 16.51
C THR A 116 15.17 3.40 15.92
N GLU A 117 16.12 4.05 15.25
CA GLU A 117 15.96 5.26 14.46
C GLU A 117 16.89 5.16 13.24
N CYS A 118 16.40 5.48 12.05
CA CYS A 118 17.19 5.49 10.83
C CYS A 118 16.48 6.24 9.70
N THR A 119 17.20 6.50 8.63
CA THR A 119 16.64 7.01 7.37
C THR A 119 16.63 5.88 6.34
N ILE A 120 15.46 5.55 5.82
CA ILE A 120 15.29 4.56 4.75
C ILE A 120 15.48 5.27 3.40
N VAL A 121 16.45 4.81 2.62
CA VAL A 121 16.78 5.37 1.30
C VAL A 121 16.49 4.41 0.15
N ALA A 122 16.21 3.13 0.44
CA ALA A 122 15.59 2.22 -0.51
C ALA A 122 14.84 1.12 0.25
N GLN A 123 13.77 0.57 -0.36
CA GLN A 123 12.98 -0.50 0.24
C GLN A 123 12.28 -1.37 -0.80
N ARG A 124 12.34 -2.68 -0.62
CA ARG A 124 11.62 -3.68 -1.43
C ARG A 124 11.01 -4.77 -0.55
N ALA A 125 9.85 -5.29 -0.96
CA ALA A 125 9.24 -6.48 -0.38
C ALA A 125 9.58 -7.74 -1.19
N GLY A 126 9.46 -8.90 -0.56
CA GLY A 126 9.58 -10.22 -1.17
C GLY A 126 8.82 -11.26 -0.37
N LEU A 127 8.85 -12.52 -0.81
CA LEU A 127 8.18 -13.62 -0.12
C LEU A 127 9.09 -14.84 -0.14
N GLU A 128 9.23 -15.52 0.98
CA GLU A 128 10.12 -16.68 1.10
C GLU A 128 9.50 -17.84 1.87
N TYR A 129 9.87 -19.06 1.50
CA TYR A 129 9.66 -20.26 2.32
C TYR A 129 10.61 -20.31 3.51
N PRO A 130 10.37 -21.13 4.55
CA PRO A 130 11.18 -21.14 5.76
C PRO A 130 12.68 -21.37 5.51
N ASP A 131 13.05 -22.14 4.48
CA ASP A 131 14.43 -22.41 4.06
C ASP A 131 15.14 -21.23 3.38
N GLY A 132 14.44 -20.11 3.17
CA GLY A 132 14.97 -18.90 2.54
C GLY A 132 14.82 -18.86 1.03
N LYS A 133 14.23 -19.88 0.40
CA LYS A 133 13.95 -19.85 -1.04
C LYS A 133 12.80 -18.89 -1.35
N ASN A 134 12.87 -18.26 -2.51
CA ASN A 134 11.80 -17.41 -3.03
C ASN A 134 10.49 -18.19 -3.11
N ALA A 135 9.40 -17.58 -2.66
CA ALA A 135 8.05 -18.07 -2.81
C ALA A 135 7.34 -17.19 -3.85
N ASN A 136 7.04 -17.78 -5.01
CA ASN A 136 6.47 -17.06 -6.15
C ASN A 136 5.44 -17.92 -6.90
N ILE A 137 4.78 -17.32 -7.91
CA ILE A 137 3.64 -17.86 -8.65
C ILE A 137 3.89 -19.31 -9.07
N ASP A 138 5.09 -19.61 -9.57
CA ASP A 138 5.46 -20.90 -10.12
C ASP A 138 5.59 -22.03 -9.07
N THR A 139 5.59 -21.66 -7.79
CA THR A 139 5.52 -22.54 -6.61
C THR A 139 4.17 -22.47 -5.91
N GLY A 140 3.20 -21.78 -6.50
CA GLY A 140 1.83 -21.66 -5.99
C GLY A 140 1.69 -20.67 -4.84
N MET A 141 2.68 -19.82 -4.58
CA MET A 141 2.60 -18.79 -3.54
C MET A 141 2.76 -17.41 -4.15
N TRP A 142 2.03 -16.42 -3.68
CA TRP A 142 2.31 -15.06 -4.13
C TRP A 142 2.06 -14.03 -3.04
N LEU A 143 2.83 -12.95 -3.09
CA LEU A 143 2.58 -11.77 -2.28
C LEU A 143 1.50 -10.99 -3.03
N HIS A 144 0.24 -11.14 -2.62
CA HIS A 144 -0.90 -10.56 -3.34
C HIS A 144 -0.83 -9.05 -3.22
N HIS A 145 -0.80 -8.57 -1.98
CA HIS A 145 -0.37 -7.22 -1.62
C HIS A 145 0.00 -7.13 -0.14
N MET A 146 0.88 -6.22 0.21
CA MET A 146 1.16 -5.82 1.58
C MET A 146 1.12 -4.31 1.69
N VAL A 147 0.55 -3.80 2.76
CA VAL A 147 0.56 -2.37 3.09
C VAL A 147 1.39 -2.18 4.34
N HIS A 148 2.41 -1.32 4.28
CA HIS A 148 3.26 -0.99 5.41
C HIS A 148 2.86 0.37 5.97
N LEU A 149 2.48 0.38 7.25
CA LEU A 149 2.12 1.57 7.99
C LEU A 149 3.19 1.94 8.99
N ALA A 150 3.51 3.23 9.05
CA ALA A 150 4.25 3.83 10.16
C ALA A 150 3.25 4.57 11.06
N ILE A 151 3.33 4.31 12.36
CA ILE A 151 2.36 4.77 13.35
C ILE A 151 3.12 5.46 14.48
N GLY A 152 2.78 6.71 14.75
CA GLY A 152 3.48 7.50 15.76
C GLY A 152 3.07 8.97 15.76
N PRO A 153 3.52 9.75 16.76
CA PRO A 153 3.19 11.16 16.87
C PRO A 153 3.53 11.95 15.60
N GLY A 154 2.58 12.68 15.03
CA GLY A 154 2.80 13.48 13.83
C GLY A 154 2.85 12.71 12.50
N ARG A 155 2.66 11.38 12.49
CA ARG A 155 2.38 10.66 11.24
C ARG A 155 0.98 11.00 10.76
N GLN A 156 0.83 11.38 9.51
CA GLN A 156 -0.46 11.80 8.96
C GLN A 156 -0.60 11.32 7.52
N ASP A 157 -1.59 10.46 7.25
CA ASP A 157 -1.91 10.03 5.89
C ASP A 157 -2.48 11.19 5.09
N ALA A 158 -1.73 11.63 4.08
CA ALA A 158 -2.06 12.79 3.24
C ALA A 158 -3.46 12.74 2.62
N THR A 159 -3.93 11.55 2.26
CA THR A 159 -5.18 11.35 1.52
C THR A 159 -6.38 11.13 2.43
N CYS A 160 -6.13 10.56 3.61
CA CYS A 160 -7.19 10.18 4.55
C CYS A 160 -7.27 11.06 5.79
N TYR A 161 -6.41 12.06 5.92
CA TYR A 161 -6.45 12.97 7.06
C TYR A 161 -7.83 13.63 7.25
N GLY A 162 -8.31 13.62 8.49
CA GLY A 162 -9.64 14.11 8.85
C GLY A 162 -10.79 13.21 8.41
N ARG A 163 -10.51 11.99 7.93
CA ARG A 163 -11.50 10.97 7.55
C ARG A 163 -11.22 9.66 8.27
N ARG A 164 -12.23 8.81 8.37
CA ARG A 164 -12.01 7.42 8.77
C ARG A 164 -11.40 6.66 7.60
N SER A 165 -10.51 5.71 7.90
CA SER A 165 -9.86 4.88 6.89
C SER A 165 -9.77 3.45 7.39
N LEU A 166 -10.23 2.49 6.57
CA LEU A 166 -10.26 1.07 6.96
C LEU A 166 -8.85 0.51 7.23
N PRO A 167 -7.85 0.70 6.34
CA PRO A 167 -6.49 0.21 6.60
C PRO A 167 -5.89 0.71 7.93
N HIS A 168 -6.23 1.92 8.34
CA HIS A 168 -5.71 2.49 9.58
C HIS A 168 -6.37 1.84 10.80
N ILE A 169 -7.68 1.62 10.71
CA ILE A 169 -8.47 0.96 11.75
C ILE A 169 -8.01 -0.50 11.94
N ASP A 170 -7.67 -1.20 10.86
CA ASP A 170 -7.20 -2.60 10.90
C ASP A 170 -5.94 -2.78 11.75
N VAL A 171 -5.05 -1.76 11.79
CA VAL A 171 -3.82 -1.79 12.60
C VAL A 171 -3.89 -0.97 13.90
N ASN A 172 -5.12 -0.73 14.37
CA ASN A 172 -5.42 0.05 15.57
C ASN A 172 -4.75 1.44 15.54
N ALA A 173 -4.97 2.16 14.45
CA ALA A 173 -4.48 3.51 14.20
C ALA A 173 -5.56 4.38 13.54
N SER A 174 -5.17 5.60 13.16
CA SER A 174 -6.01 6.57 12.47
C SER A 174 -5.18 7.36 11.46
N PRO A 175 -5.79 7.94 10.42
CA PRO A 175 -5.07 8.83 9.49
C PRO A 175 -4.39 10.05 10.13
N ALA A 176 -4.69 10.37 11.39
CA ALA A 176 -4.08 11.47 12.13
C ALA A 176 -2.83 11.08 12.95
N ASN A 177 -2.56 9.78 13.11
CA ASN A 177 -1.39 9.27 13.83
C ASN A 177 -0.67 8.12 13.11
N SER A 178 -1.00 7.86 11.85
CA SER A 178 -0.27 6.93 11.00
C SER A 178 -0.36 7.33 9.53
N GLU A 179 0.50 6.72 8.72
CA GLU A 179 0.51 6.87 7.27
C GLU A 179 0.81 5.53 6.60
N ARG A 180 0.17 5.26 5.46
CA ARG A 180 0.50 4.14 4.58
C ARG A 180 1.71 4.55 3.74
N TYR A 181 2.90 4.16 4.17
CA TYR A 181 4.13 4.72 3.62
C TYR A 181 4.77 3.86 2.53
N PHE A 182 4.50 2.56 2.50
CA PHE A 182 5.01 1.67 1.46
C PHE A 182 3.98 0.55 1.19
N SER A 183 3.99 0.03 -0.02
CA SER A 183 3.20 -1.14 -0.42
C SER A 183 3.94 -1.89 -1.49
N SER A 184 3.65 -3.17 -1.60
CA SER A 184 4.09 -4.00 -2.71
C SER A 184 3.13 -5.17 -2.88
N GLY A 185 2.96 -5.64 -4.11
CA GLY A 185 2.30 -6.91 -4.41
C GLY A 185 3.22 -7.83 -5.17
N ASN A 186 2.64 -8.61 -6.08
CA ASN A 186 3.44 -9.62 -6.75
C ASN A 186 4.51 -9.02 -7.66
N GLU A 187 4.29 -7.78 -8.07
CA GLU A 187 5.19 -7.00 -8.92
C GLU A 187 6.50 -6.53 -8.23
N ARG A 188 6.64 -6.75 -6.91
CA ARG A 188 7.85 -6.43 -6.11
C ARG A 188 8.34 -4.97 -6.29
N THR A 189 7.41 -4.02 -6.44
CA THR A 189 7.70 -2.58 -6.67
C THR A 189 8.79 -2.07 -5.74
N PHE A 190 9.80 -1.43 -6.31
CA PHE A 190 10.96 -0.95 -5.56
C PHE A 190 10.81 0.54 -5.23
N LEU A 191 10.84 0.88 -3.94
CA LEU A 191 11.06 2.25 -3.50
C LEU A 191 12.56 2.54 -3.60
N ASN A 192 12.96 3.31 -4.61
CA ASN A 192 14.36 3.59 -4.95
C ASN A 192 14.65 5.10 -5.04
N PRO A 193 14.45 5.87 -3.96
CA PRO A 193 14.74 7.30 -3.98
C PRO A 193 16.25 7.59 -4.03
N ASP A 194 17.12 6.61 -3.69
CA ASP A 194 18.58 6.72 -3.83
C ASP A 194 19.08 6.55 -5.27
N ARG A 195 18.19 6.30 -6.24
CA ARG A 195 18.49 6.32 -7.68
C ARG A 195 19.08 7.64 -8.17
N ALA A 196 18.88 8.75 -7.44
CA ALA A 196 19.55 10.01 -7.71
C ALA A 196 21.09 9.97 -7.48
N GLY A 197 21.62 8.88 -6.94
CA GLY A 197 23.04 8.67 -6.70
C GLY A 197 23.54 9.31 -5.41
N ALA A 198 24.83 9.11 -5.13
CA ALA A 198 25.47 9.53 -3.88
C ALA A 198 25.33 11.03 -3.60
N GLU A 199 25.54 11.85 -4.62
CA GLU A 199 25.50 13.31 -4.52
C GLU A 199 24.08 13.86 -4.66
N GLY A 200 23.25 13.25 -5.52
CA GLY A 200 21.88 13.71 -5.77
C GLY A 200 20.90 13.36 -4.66
N THR A 201 21.12 12.27 -3.93
CA THR A 201 20.21 11.86 -2.85
C THR A 201 20.41 12.74 -1.62
N LYS A 202 19.38 13.53 -1.31
CA LYS A 202 19.29 14.42 -0.14
C LYS A 202 17.95 14.28 0.55
N TRP A 203 17.41 13.07 0.53
CA TRP A 203 16.12 12.73 1.10
C TRP A 203 16.08 11.27 1.53
N GLY A 204 15.20 10.95 2.46
CA GLY A 204 14.88 9.58 2.83
C GLY A 204 13.68 9.56 3.77
N TYR A 205 13.10 8.39 3.95
CA TYR A 205 12.00 8.23 4.88
C TYR A 205 12.55 8.08 6.29
N HIS A 206 12.43 9.12 7.12
CA HIS A 206 12.96 9.11 8.48
C HIS A 206 12.07 8.26 9.39
N LEU A 207 12.56 7.12 9.85
CA LEU A 207 11.90 6.29 10.85
C LEU A 207 12.36 6.70 12.26
N ARG A 208 11.44 7.19 13.08
CA ARG A 208 11.76 7.78 14.39
C ARG A 208 11.78 6.72 15.49
N THR A 209 12.43 7.06 16.60
CA THR A 209 12.45 6.24 17.83
C THR A 209 11.03 5.90 18.31
N THR A 210 10.13 6.88 18.29
CA THR A 210 8.73 6.77 18.75
C THR A 210 7.79 6.08 17.77
N ASP A 211 8.21 5.87 16.52
CA ASP A 211 7.37 5.18 15.55
C ASP A 211 7.33 3.69 15.85
N ARG A 212 6.15 3.09 15.66
CA ARG A 212 5.96 1.65 15.47
C ARG A 212 5.58 1.39 14.01
N MET A 213 5.80 0.17 13.57
CA MET A 213 5.44 -0.28 12.23
C MET A 213 4.36 -1.36 12.32
N ALA A 214 3.52 -1.45 11.30
CA ALA A 214 2.52 -2.51 11.14
C ALA A 214 2.36 -2.88 9.67
N PHE A 215 1.95 -4.12 9.40
CA PHE A 215 1.50 -4.52 8.07
C PHE A 215 0.00 -4.77 8.03
N ILE A 216 -0.57 -4.61 6.85
CA ILE A 216 -1.72 -5.39 6.40
C ILE A 216 -1.16 -6.35 5.35
N VAL A 217 -1.27 -7.65 5.60
CA VAL A 217 -0.66 -8.70 4.79
C VAL A 217 -1.74 -9.44 4.04
N ASP A 218 -1.63 -9.48 2.72
CA ASP A 218 -2.48 -10.29 1.86
C ASP A 218 -1.63 -11.23 1.02
N LEU A 219 -1.82 -12.53 1.23
CA LEU A 219 -1.04 -13.59 0.59
C LEU A 219 -2.00 -14.60 -0.01
N MET A 220 -1.66 -15.12 -1.18
CA MET A 220 -2.39 -16.24 -1.77
C MET A 220 -1.52 -17.48 -1.83
N ASN A 221 -2.20 -18.60 -1.70
CA ASN A 221 -1.65 -19.93 -1.79
C ASN A 221 -2.52 -20.77 -2.72
N MET A 222 -2.02 -20.96 -3.94
CA MET A 222 -2.62 -21.78 -4.97
C MET A 222 -2.33 -23.28 -4.79
N ASN A 223 -1.70 -23.68 -3.69
CA ASN A 223 -1.48 -25.09 -3.37
C ASN A 223 -2.69 -25.71 -2.66
N MET A 224 -2.75 -27.04 -2.66
CA MET A 224 -3.76 -27.83 -1.93
C MET A 224 -3.41 -28.07 -0.46
N GLU A 225 -2.25 -27.58 -0.03
CA GLU A 225 -1.75 -27.66 1.33
C GLU A 225 -1.53 -26.25 1.86
N ASP A 226 -1.80 -26.04 3.14
CA ASP A 226 -1.44 -24.79 3.79
C ASP A 226 0.07 -24.61 3.67
N LYS A 227 0.52 -23.39 3.35
CA LYS A 227 1.94 -23.07 3.24
C LYS A 227 2.35 -22.08 4.29
N VAL A 228 3.54 -22.26 4.82
CA VAL A 228 4.15 -21.31 5.77
C VAL A 228 5.17 -20.49 5.00
N VAL A 229 5.04 -19.17 5.04
CA VAL A 229 5.93 -18.24 4.33
C VAL A 229 6.29 -17.05 5.20
N TYR A 230 7.33 -16.33 4.81
CA TYR A 230 7.77 -15.09 5.41
C TYR A 230 7.61 -13.96 4.39
N LEU A 231 6.95 -12.89 4.81
CA LEU A 231 7.04 -11.61 4.10
C LEU A 231 8.43 -11.04 4.35
N THR A 232 9.24 -10.87 3.32
CA THR A 232 10.56 -10.28 3.47
C THR A 232 10.56 -8.81 3.15
N MET A 233 11.30 -8.02 3.91
CA MET A 233 11.56 -6.62 3.64
C MET A 233 13.06 -6.39 3.58
N THR A 234 13.54 -5.85 2.47
CA THR A 234 14.93 -5.44 2.30
C THR A 234 14.99 -3.92 2.32
N TYR A 235 15.76 -3.37 3.26
CA TYR A 235 15.91 -1.94 3.47
C TYR A 235 17.36 -1.54 3.25
N ASP A 236 17.57 -0.45 2.51
CA ASP A 236 18.81 0.32 2.57
C ASP A 236 18.61 1.48 3.53
N ILE A 237 19.41 1.52 4.59
CA ILE A 237 19.24 2.49 5.68
C ILE A 237 20.53 3.19 6.08
N ILE A 238 20.40 4.41 6.57
CA ILE A 238 21.42 5.15 7.31
C ILE A 238 20.99 5.19 8.78
N ASP A 239 21.80 4.69 9.70
CA ASP A 239 21.47 4.69 11.13
C ASP A 239 21.39 6.11 11.71
N GLY A 240 20.51 6.28 12.71
CA GLY A 240 20.38 7.53 13.47
C GLY A 240 19.37 8.50 12.87
N PRO A 241 19.42 9.77 13.28
CA PRO A 241 18.47 10.78 12.83
C PRO A 241 18.59 11.04 11.31
N LEU A 242 17.57 11.68 10.75
CA LEU A 242 17.64 12.20 9.38
C LEU A 242 18.93 13.03 9.20
N PRO A 243 19.79 12.74 8.20
CA PRO A 243 21.04 13.46 8.03
C PRO A 243 20.81 14.96 7.88
N ALA A 244 21.71 15.77 8.46
CA ALA A 244 21.57 17.22 8.44
C ALA A 244 21.43 17.77 7.01
N GLY A 245 20.44 18.64 6.79
CA GLY A 245 20.14 19.23 5.49
C GLY A 245 19.35 18.33 4.54
N TRP A 246 19.01 17.09 4.93
CA TRP A 246 18.16 16.22 4.12
C TRP A 246 16.67 16.56 4.31
N GLN A 247 15.89 16.24 3.27
CA GLN A 247 14.44 16.27 3.30
C GLN A 247 13.88 14.92 3.79
N ASP A 248 12.71 14.97 4.43
CA ASP A 248 11.96 13.76 4.78
C ASP A 248 11.09 13.34 3.59
N ILE A 249 10.72 12.07 3.50
CA ILE A 249 9.80 11.57 2.47
C ILE A 249 8.40 11.45 3.07
N LYS A 250 7.44 12.14 2.44
CA LYS A 250 6.02 12.01 2.76
C LYS A 250 5.27 11.23 1.67
N PRO A 251 4.63 10.10 2.00
CA PRO A 251 3.85 9.32 1.05
C PRO A 251 2.48 9.96 0.78
N VAL A 252 1.99 9.81 -0.44
CA VAL A 252 0.61 10.11 -0.84
C VAL A 252 0.04 8.87 -1.52
N TRP A 253 -0.97 8.28 -0.88
CA TRP A 253 -1.59 7.04 -1.32
C TRP A 253 -2.86 7.30 -2.13
N PHE A 254 -2.87 6.92 -3.39
CA PHE A 254 -4.07 6.92 -4.21
C PHE A 254 -4.62 5.51 -4.35
N ASP A 255 -5.93 5.35 -4.20
CA ASP A 255 -6.60 4.11 -4.57
C ASP A 255 -7.99 4.36 -5.20
N ALA A 256 -8.63 3.31 -5.72
CA ALA A 256 -9.92 3.37 -6.40
C ALA A 256 -11.02 4.08 -5.58
N ASN A 257 -11.11 3.80 -4.27
CA ASN A 257 -12.18 4.30 -3.40
C ASN A 257 -11.73 5.34 -2.37
N GLN A 258 -10.47 5.76 -2.40
CA GLN A 258 -9.80 6.71 -1.51
C GLN A 258 -10.20 6.56 -0.03
N CYS A 259 -9.35 5.89 0.76
CA CYS A 259 -9.53 5.62 2.20
C CYS A 259 -10.49 4.49 2.57
N GLY A 260 -11.23 3.96 1.59
CA GLY A 260 -12.04 2.73 1.70
C GLY A 260 -11.22 1.47 1.41
N THR A 261 -11.85 0.51 0.74
CA THR A 261 -11.16 -0.67 0.18
C THR A 261 -10.51 -0.30 -1.14
N SER A 262 -9.23 -0.63 -1.32
CA SER A 262 -8.55 -0.42 -2.60
C SER A 262 -9.01 -1.41 -3.69
N GLU A 263 -9.64 -2.51 -3.26
CA GLU A 263 -10.29 -3.51 -4.11
C GLU A 263 -11.75 -3.12 -4.42
N VAL A 264 -12.12 -3.27 -5.69
CA VAL A 264 -13.47 -2.99 -6.22
C VAL A 264 -13.91 -4.08 -7.18
N HIS A 265 -15.22 -4.26 -7.35
CA HIS A 265 -15.73 -5.17 -8.36
C HIS A 265 -15.47 -4.63 -9.78
N PRO A 266 -15.06 -5.49 -10.71
CA PRO A 266 -14.82 -5.07 -12.08
C PRO A 266 -16.15 -4.69 -12.75
N PRO A 267 -16.23 -3.53 -13.45
CA PRO A 267 -17.46 -3.08 -14.10
C PRO A 267 -17.83 -3.93 -15.33
N LYS A 268 -16.88 -4.74 -15.83
CA LYS A 268 -17.05 -5.67 -16.95
C LYS A 268 -16.42 -7.01 -16.61
N GLN A 269 -16.85 -8.05 -17.32
CA GLN A 269 -16.33 -9.42 -17.16
C GLN A 269 -15.39 -9.83 -18.32
N SER A 270 -15.33 -9.01 -19.38
CA SER A 270 -14.47 -9.17 -20.56
C SER A 270 -14.14 -7.81 -21.18
N GLY A 271 -13.20 -7.79 -22.13
CA GLY A 271 -12.79 -6.59 -22.86
C GLY A 271 -12.17 -5.50 -22.01
N GLN A 272 -12.22 -4.27 -22.54
CA GLN A 272 -11.54 -3.11 -21.97
C GLN A 272 -12.44 -2.24 -21.09
N PHE A 273 -11.87 -1.71 -20.02
CA PHE A 273 -12.52 -0.70 -19.18
C PHE A 273 -11.49 0.11 -18.37
N THR A 274 -11.97 1.21 -17.79
CA THR A 274 -11.16 2.12 -16.96
C THR A 274 -11.84 2.33 -15.62
N ILE A 275 -11.06 2.31 -14.54
CA ILE A 275 -11.47 2.79 -13.21
C ILE A 275 -10.81 4.13 -12.98
N THR A 276 -11.57 5.11 -12.49
CA THR A 276 -11.06 6.44 -12.12
C THR A 276 -11.31 6.70 -10.64
N SER A 277 -10.28 7.09 -9.90
CA SER A 277 -10.43 7.47 -8.50
C SER A 277 -11.09 8.83 -8.34
N GLY A 278 -11.52 9.14 -7.11
CA GLY A 278 -11.76 10.53 -6.70
C GLY A 278 -10.50 11.40 -6.83
N SER A 279 -10.68 12.71 -6.93
CA SER A 279 -9.57 13.67 -6.92
C SER A 279 -9.13 14.02 -5.51
N TRP A 280 -7.82 14.09 -5.30
CA TRP A 280 -7.18 14.62 -4.11
C TRP A 280 -6.58 16.01 -4.41
N THR A 281 -6.56 16.87 -3.40
CA THR A 281 -5.94 18.19 -3.46
C THR A 281 -4.81 18.22 -2.46
N PRO A 282 -3.60 18.62 -2.87
CA PRO A 282 -2.48 18.68 -1.94
C PRO A 282 -2.80 19.53 -0.72
N ASN A 283 -2.51 18.96 0.45
CA ASN A 283 -2.62 19.59 1.75
C ASN A 283 -1.22 19.85 2.36
N PHE A 284 -0.18 19.77 1.54
CA PHE A 284 1.18 20.21 1.84
C PHE A 284 1.92 20.45 0.51
N GLU A 285 3.07 21.11 0.60
CA GLU A 285 3.94 21.38 -0.53
C GLU A 285 5.22 20.56 -0.43
N GLY A 286 5.84 20.29 -1.57
CA GLY A 286 7.08 19.53 -1.64
C GLY A 286 7.47 19.20 -3.06
N GLU A 287 8.50 18.37 -3.19
CA GLU A 287 9.00 17.88 -4.47
C GLU A 287 8.64 16.40 -4.65
N VAL A 288 7.87 16.08 -5.68
CA VAL A 288 7.54 14.70 -6.05
C VAL A 288 8.80 14.02 -6.58
N LEU A 289 9.21 12.97 -5.88
CA LEU A 289 10.40 12.16 -6.19
C LEU A 289 10.08 11.04 -7.17
N GLY A 290 8.94 10.38 -6.97
CA GLY A 290 8.48 9.33 -7.86
C GLY A 290 7.12 8.75 -7.47
N VAL A 291 6.59 7.93 -8.38
CA VAL A 291 5.31 7.25 -8.24
C VAL A 291 5.40 5.82 -8.75
N GLY A 292 4.82 4.87 -8.00
CA GLY A 292 4.64 3.49 -8.43
C GLY A 292 3.17 3.08 -8.33
N GLY A 293 2.69 2.31 -9.31
CA GLY A 293 1.34 1.76 -9.35
C GLY A 293 1.28 0.31 -8.87
N HIS A 294 0.06 -0.17 -8.59
CA HIS A 294 -0.25 -1.59 -8.38
C HIS A 294 -1.64 -1.91 -8.94
N LEU A 295 -1.78 -3.10 -9.52
CA LEU A 295 -2.95 -3.62 -10.20
C LEU A 295 -3.11 -5.10 -9.88
N HIS A 296 -4.35 -5.59 -9.98
CA HIS A 296 -4.61 -7.02 -10.11
C HIS A 296 -4.47 -7.45 -11.58
N ASP A 297 -4.43 -8.77 -11.82
CA ASP A 297 -4.35 -9.32 -13.17
C ASP A 297 -5.51 -8.84 -14.07
N GLY A 298 -5.20 -8.65 -15.35
CA GLY A 298 -6.06 -8.01 -16.33
C GLY A 298 -5.88 -6.50 -16.42
N GLY A 299 -5.28 -5.86 -15.41
CA GLY A 299 -4.85 -4.47 -15.44
C GLY A 299 -3.53 -4.33 -16.20
N TYR A 300 -3.39 -3.28 -17.02
CA TYR A 300 -2.15 -3.07 -17.78
C TYR A 300 -1.46 -1.73 -17.50
N THR A 301 -2.17 -0.74 -16.94
CA THR A 301 -1.50 0.48 -16.47
C THR A 301 -2.31 1.25 -15.42
N VAL A 302 -1.58 1.95 -14.54
CA VAL A 302 -2.10 3.00 -13.66
C VAL A 302 -1.52 4.35 -14.09
N GLN A 303 -2.39 5.24 -14.55
CA GLN A 303 -2.05 6.60 -14.90
C GLN A 303 -2.29 7.53 -13.72
N VAL A 304 -1.26 8.25 -13.29
CA VAL A 304 -1.37 9.33 -12.31
C VAL A 304 -1.48 10.66 -13.04
N GLN A 305 -2.56 11.39 -12.77
CA GLN A 305 -2.91 12.62 -13.46
C GLN A 305 -2.87 13.82 -12.52
N VAL A 306 -2.42 14.96 -13.04
CA VAL A 306 -2.48 16.27 -12.38
C VAL A 306 -3.31 17.20 -13.26
N ASN A 307 -4.36 17.79 -12.71
CA ASN A 307 -5.28 18.66 -13.44
C ASN A 307 -5.77 18.02 -14.75
N ASN A 308 -6.09 16.73 -14.69
CA ASN A 308 -6.51 15.87 -15.81
C ASN A 308 -5.45 15.61 -16.90
N ALA A 309 -4.21 16.06 -16.72
CA ALA A 309 -3.10 15.75 -17.61
C ALA A 309 -2.26 14.59 -17.03
N LEU A 310 -1.82 13.68 -17.91
CA LEU A 310 -0.95 12.56 -17.53
C LEU A 310 0.40 13.07 -17.00
N ASN A 311 0.74 12.66 -15.77
CA ASN A 311 2.03 12.96 -15.14
C ASN A 311 2.94 11.74 -15.05
N CYS A 312 2.39 10.56 -14.75
CA CYS A 312 3.09 9.28 -14.73
C CYS A 312 2.20 8.18 -15.29
N ASP A 313 2.77 7.28 -16.08
CA ASP A 313 2.12 6.09 -16.61
C ASP A 313 2.84 4.84 -16.10
N SER A 314 2.27 4.22 -15.07
CA SER A 314 2.84 3.05 -14.39
C SER A 314 2.30 1.78 -15.03
N THR A 315 3.02 1.31 -16.05
CA THR A 315 2.62 0.15 -16.88
C THR A 315 3.01 -1.17 -16.24
N ALA A 316 2.09 -2.14 -16.26
CA ALA A 316 2.35 -3.51 -15.83
C ALA A 316 3.09 -4.30 -16.90
N LYS A 317 3.95 -5.20 -16.47
CA LYS A 317 4.46 -6.29 -17.28
C LYS A 317 4.08 -7.63 -16.65
N TYR A 318 3.96 -8.64 -17.50
CA TYR A 318 3.46 -9.96 -17.15
C TYR A 318 4.48 -11.01 -17.50
N ALA A 319 4.60 -12.04 -16.64
CA ALA A 319 5.36 -13.24 -16.93
C ALA A 319 6.78 -12.98 -17.50
N GLU A 320 7.46 -11.92 -17.03
CA GLU A 320 8.82 -11.59 -17.54
C GLU A 320 9.82 -12.71 -17.28
N THR A 321 9.57 -13.55 -16.29
CA THR A 321 10.33 -14.75 -15.96
C THR A 321 9.38 -15.91 -15.62
N PRO A 322 9.81 -17.18 -15.73
CA PRO A 322 8.97 -18.35 -15.44
C PRO A 322 8.41 -18.39 -14.02
N GLU A 323 9.04 -17.71 -13.06
CA GLU A 323 8.57 -17.61 -11.68
C GLU A 323 7.25 -16.83 -11.52
N PHE A 324 6.84 -16.06 -12.53
CA PHE A 324 5.58 -15.32 -12.59
C PHE A 324 4.49 -16.01 -13.41
N GLN A 325 4.74 -17.27 -13.81
CA GLN A 325 3.78 -18.07 -14.56
C GLN A 325 3.21 -19.17 -13.67
N PHE A 326 1.89 -19.23 -13.62
CA PHE A 326 1.19 -20.28 -12.90
C PHE A 326 1.26 -21.59 -13.68
N LYS A 327 1.76 -22.64 -13.03
CA LYS A 327 1.92 -23.96 -13.65
C LYS A 327 0.59 -24.73 -13.61
N PRO A 328 0.06 -25.22 -14.74
CA PRO A 328 -1.20 -25.97 -14.78
C PRO A 328 -1.24 -27.21 -13.90
N ALA A 329 -0.10 -27.84 -13.60
CA ALA A 329 -0.01 -28.98 -12.69
C ALA A 329 -0.43 -28.65 -11.24
N MET A 330 -0.54 -27.36 -10.89
CA MET A 330 -1.06 -26.87 -9.62
C MET A 330 -2.57 -26.61 -9.64
N LYS A 331 -3.25 -26.77 -10.80
CA LYS A 331 -4.72 -26.64 -10.90
C LYS A 331 -5.41 -27.84 -10.26
N MET A 332 -5.73 -27.73 -8.97
CA MET A 332 -6.64 -28.67 -8.31
C MET A 332 -7.75 -27.87 -7.64
N GLY A 333 -8.98 -28.08 -8.12
CA GLY A 333 -10.18 -27.32 -7.75
C GLY A 333 -10.98 -26.97 -9.00
N ALA A 334 -12.09 -27.68 -9.24
CA ALA A 334 -12.80 -27.72 -10.52
C ALA A 334 -13.58 -26.43 -10.90
N GLY A 335 -13.24 -25.26 -10.34
CA GLY A 335 -14.08 -24.07 -10.50
C GLY A 335 -13.37 -22.72 -10.64
N MET A 336 -12.07 -22.60 -10.35
CA MET A 336 -11.39 -21.29 -10.38
C MET A 336 -10.56 -21.08 -11.64
N GLY A 337 -10.82 -19.97 -12.31
CA GLY A 337 -10.13 -19.58 -13.54
C GLY A 337 -8.96 -18.66 -13.23
N MET A 338 -7.88 -19.21 -12.67
CA MET A 338 -6.65 -18.45 -12.44
C MET A 338 -6.01 -18.07 -13.77
N ALA A 339 -5.51 -16.84 -13.86
CA ALA A 339 -4.64 -16.43 -14.95
C ALA A 339 -3.40 -17.34 -15.01
N THR A 340 -2.81 -17.49 -16.20
CA THR A 340 -1.56 -18.25 -16.35
C THR A 340 -0.37 -17.31 -16.21
N ASP A 341 -0.43 -16.16 -16.87
CA ASP A 341 0.58 -15.11 -16.75
C ASP A 341 0.09 -14.08 -15.73
N HIS A 342 0.93 -13.79 -14.74
CA HIS A 342 0.64 -12.82 -13.70
C HIS A 342 1.52 -11.58 -13.84
N VAL A 343 1.07 -10.47 -13.23
CA VAL A 343 1.89 -9.26 -13.12
C VAL A 343 3.24 -9.60 -12.46
N SER A 344 4.33 -9.29 -13.15
CA SER A 344 5.71 -9.52 -12.71
C SER A 344 6.42 -8.24 -12.27
N SER A 345 6.06 -7.10 -12.87
CA SER A 345 6.59 -5.79 -12.49
C SER A 345 5.64 -4.66 -12.87
N MET A 346 5.82 -3.52 -12.20
CA MET A 346 5.18 -2.25 -12.54
C MET A 346 6.25 -1.20 -12.79
N ARG A 347 6.14 -0.46 -13.90
CA ARG A 347 7.03 0.68 -14.14
C ARG A 347 6.80 1.75 -13.06
N THR A 348 7.87 2.18 -12.41
CA THR A 348 7.85 3.39 -11.58
C THR A 348 8.29 4.60 -12.39
N CYS A 349 7.70 5.77 -12.15
CA CYS A 349 8.20 7.04 -12.68
C CYS A 349 9.02 7.74 -11.60
N PHE A 350 10.29 8.01 -11.85
CA PHE A 350 11.13 8.78 -10.92
C PHE A 350 11.74 10.00 -11.62
N PHE A 351 11.87 11.10 -10.87
CA PHE A 351 12.54 12.32 -11.32
C PHE A 351 12.04 12.79 -12.69
N ASP A 352 12.87 12.66 -13.72
CA ASP A 352 12.67 13.19 -15.06
C ASP A 352 11.59 12.43 -15.85
N ASP A 353 11.12 11.27 -15.36
CA ASP A 353 9.94 10.59 -15.90
C ASP A 353 8.63 11.36 -15.66
N MET A 354 8.64 12.36 -14.78
CA MET A 354 7.44 13.11 -14.38
C MET A 354 7.45 14.54 -14.91
N LYS A 355 6.31 14.98 -15.45
CA LYS A 355 6.14 16.32 -16.01
C LYS A 355 5.94 17.40 -14.95
N VAL A 356 5.30 17.04 -13.84
CA VAL A 356 4.98 17.89 -12.71
C VAL A 356 5.64 17.29 -11.47
N ARG A 357 6.67 17.97 -10.98
CA ARG A 357 7.43 17.60 -9.79
C ARG A 357 7.16 18.49 -8.58
N LYS A 358 6.64 19.70 -8.78
CA LYS A 358 6.22 20.54 -7.66
C LYS A 358 4.82 20.12 -7.22
N LEU A 359 4.67 19.76 -5.95
CA LEU A 359 3.38 19.53 -5.32
C LEU A 359 2.82 20.87 -4.81
N ASP A 360 1.62 21.25 -5.28
CA ASP A 360 1.04 22.58 -5.04
C ASP A 360 -0.47 22.49 -4.69
N PRO A 361 -1.00 23.24 -3.70
CA PRO A 361 -2.40 23.17 -3.28
C PRO A 361 -3.42 23.53 -4.37
N SER A 362 -3.00 24.21 -5.45
CA SER A 362 -3.88 24.48 -6.59
C SER A 362 -4.18 23.25 -7.46
N GLN A 363 -3.40 22.18 -7.30
CA GLN A 363 -3.48 20.99 -8.14
C GLN A 363 -4.59 20.03 -7.73
N LYS A 364 -5.09 19.25 -8.69
CA LYS A 364 -5.96 18.10 -8.49
C LYS A 364 -5.28 16.84 -9.01
N TRP A 365 -5.01 15.92 -8.10
CA TRP A 365 -4.37 14.64 -8.42
C TRP A 365 -5.40 13.52 -8.39
N ARG A 366 -5.28 12.54 -9.30
CA ARG A 366 -6.11 11.33 -9.32
C ARG A 366 -5.40 10.21 -10.07
N ILE A 367 -5.94 9.00 -9.98
CA ILE A 367 -5.49 7.87 -10.78
C ILE A 367 -6.56 7.38 -11.75
N GLN A 368 -6.12 6.82 -12.87
CA GLN A 368 -6.92 6.01 -13.77
C GLN A 368 -6.22 4.66 -14.00
N ALA A 369 -6.89 3.57 -13.65
CA ALA A 369 -6.41 2.23 -13.96
C ALA A 369 -7.12 1.70 -15.20
N HIS A 370 -6.37 1.14 -16.12
CA HIS A 370 -6.90 0.57 -17.37
C HIS A 370 -6.71 -0.93 -17.39
N TYR A 371 -7.79 -1.61 -17.77
CA TYR A 371 -7.90 -3.06 -17.82
C TYR A 371 -8.26 -3.51 -19.23
N ASP A 372 -7.76 -4.68 -19.62
CA ASP A 372 -8.05 -5.33 -20.89
C ASP A 372 -8.02 -6.85 -20.70
N TYR A 373 -9.19 -7.44 -20.44
CA TYR A 373 -9.29 -8.90 -20.22
C TYR A 373 -9.12 -9.73 -21.48
N ASP A 374 -9.17 -9.12 -22.66
CA ASP A 374 -8.92 -9.82 -23.93
C ASP A 374 -7.42 -9.95 -24.18
N LYS A 375 -6.62 -9.00 -23.64
CA LYS A 375 -5.16 -9.00 -23.73
C LYS A 375 -4.48 -9.68 -22.55
N TYR A 376 -4.96 -9.43 -21.34
CA TYR A 376 -4.40 -9.94 -20.08
C TYR A 376 -5.52 -10.64 -19.30
N ALA A 377 -5.43 -11.94 -19.10
CA ALA A 377 -6.45 -12.67 -18.35
C ALA A 377 -6.49 -12.17 -16.89
N GLY A 378 -7.68 -11.85 -16.38
CA GLY A 378 -7.92 -11.68 -14.95
C GLY A 378 -8.17 -13.02 -14.26
N ASN A 379 -8.03 -13.03 -12.94
CA ASN A 379 -8.42 -14.19 -12.12
C ASN A 379 -9.94 -14.27 -12.00
N LYS A 380 -10.45 -15.50 -11.92
CA LYS A 380 -11.88 -15.78 -11.81
C LYS A 380 -12.21 -16.61 -10.59
N ASP A 381 -13.28 -16.22 -9.93
CA ASP A 381 -13.86 -16.90 -8.78
C ASP A 381 -14.42 -18.29 -9.16
N THR A 382 -14.92 -19.02 -8.16
CA THR A 382 -15.53 -20.34 -8.33
C THR A 382 -16.79 -20.36 -9.22
N ALA A 383 -17.40 -19.20 -9.48
CA ALA A 383 -18.55 -19.05 -10.37
C ALA A 383 -18.12 -18.63 -11.79
N GLY A 384 -16.82 -18.55 -12.06
CA GLY A 384 -16.25 -18.13 -13.35
C GLY A 384 -16.35 -16.63 -13.62
N LYS A 385 -16.66 -15.81 -12.61
CA LYS A 385 -16.68 -14.34 -12.73
C LYS A 385 -15.31 -13.78 -12.37
N GLN A 386 -14.97 -12.65 -12.96
CA GLN A 386 -13.75 -11.91 -12.62
C GLN A 386 -13.75 -11.54 -11.13
N GLU A 387 -12.64 -11.81 -10.48
CA GLU A 387 -12.40 -11.43 -9.08
C GLU A 387 -12.35 -9.91 -8.90
N GLY A 388 -12.28 -9.47 -7.64
CA GLY A 388 -12.06 -8.07 -7.33
C GLY A 388 -10.75 -7.57 -7.94
N ILE A 389 -10.74 -6.30 -8.31
CA ILE A 389 -9.58 -5.64 -8.94
C ILE A 389 -9.14 -4.45 -8.14
N MET A 390 -7.85 -4.09 -8.25
CA MET A 390 -7.27 -2.94 -7.55
C MET A 390 -6.78 -1.85 -8.50
N ALA A 391 -6.81 -0.62 -8.02
CA ALA A 391 -6.12 0.49 -8.64
C ALA A 391 -5.44 1.26 -7.52
N ILE A 392 -4.12 1.16 -7.42
CA ILE A 392 -3.33 1.85 -6.40
C ILE A 392 -2.19 2.61 -7.08
N ALA A 393 -1.86 3.79 -6.55
CA ALA A 393 -0.55 4.40 -6.78
C ALA A 393 -0.02 5.04 -5.50
N ILE A 394 1.29 4.96 -5.27
CA ILE A 394 1.96 5.61 -4.15
C ILE A 394 2.95 6.62 -4.70
N MET A 395 2.73 7.88 -4.35
CA MET A 395 3.61 8.98 -4.68
C MET A 395 4.47 9.34 -3.47
N TYR A 396 5.77 9.52 -3.68
CA TYR A 396 6.72 9.92 -2.65
C TYR A 396 7.14 11.36 -2.87
N VAL A 397 7.05 12.18 -1.82
CA VAL A 397 7.29 13.62 -1.89
C VAL A 397 8.37 14.01 -0.88
N ALA A 398 9.47 14.60 -1.33
CA ALA A 398 10.44 15.23 -0.46
C ALA A 398 9.85 16.50 0.16
N VAL A 399 9.95 16.59 1.49
CA VAL A 399 9.42 17.70 2.29
C VAL A 399 10.44 18.13 3.33
N LYS A 400 10.27 19.34 3.87
CA LYS A 400 11.06 19.76 5.03
C LYS A 400 10.79 18.82 6.22
N PRO A 401 11.80 18.48 7.03
CA PRO A 401 11.61 17.65 8.21
C PRO A 401 10.50 18.22 9.12
N GLY A 402 9.59 17.36 9.60
CA GLY A 402 8.48 17.77 10.45
C GLY A 402 7.28 18.44 9.76
N THR A 403 7.20 18.36 8.42
CA THR A 403 6.06 18.89 7.65
C THR A 403 4.74 18.21 8.03
N MET A 404 3.79 18.98 8.56
CA MET A 404 2.42 18.53 8.83
C MET A 404 1.48 18.91 7.70
N LEU A 405 0.35 18.20 7.62
CA LEU A 405 -0.73 18.54 6.71
C LEU A 405 -1.37 19.87 7.13
N GLY A 406 -1.74 20.69 6.14
CA GLY A 406 -2.27 22.04 6.30
C GLY A 406 -1.22 23.14 6.45
N GLY A 407 0.06 22.85 6.22
CA GLY A 407 1.15 23.85 6.27
C GLY A 407 1.57 24.27 7.68
N GLY A 408 1.00 23.66 8.73
CA GLY A 408 1.51 23.83 10.09
C GLY A 408 2.85 23.13 10.27
N ALA A 409 3.80 23.75 10.95
CA ALA A 409 4.94 23.01 11.50
C ALA A 409 4.42 22.08 12.61
N ALA A 410 4.92 20.85 12.69
CA ALA A 410 4.69 20.04 13.88
C ALA A 410 5.14 20.84 15.11
N PRO A 411 4.37 20.83 16.22
CA PRO A 411 4.91 21.37 17.46
C PRO A 411 6.20 20.62 17.73
N ALA A 412 7.31 21.36 17.89
CA ALA A 412 8.60 20.77 18.23
C ALA A 412 8.36 19.82 19.40
N ALA A 413 8.74 18.55 19.24
CA ALA A 413 8.62 17.57 20.30
C ALA A 413 9.43 18.09 21.48
N ALA A 414 8.76 18.74 22.43
CA ALA A 414 9.40 19.29 23.60
C ALA A 414 10.05 18.12 24.31
N GLY A 415 11.39 18.13 24.36
CA GLY A 415 12.15 17.18 25.15
C GLY A 415 11.54 17.14 26.54
N GLY A 416 11.11 15.95 26.97
CA GLY A 416 10.36 15.78 28.20
C GLY A 416 11.13 16.32 29.40
N GLN A 417 10.69 17.47 29.91
CA GLN A 417 10.88 17.87 31.29
C GLN A 417 9.48 17.94 31.92
N GLY A 418 9.31 17.17 32.99
CA GLY A 418 8.03 17.04 33.69
C GLY A 418 7.60 18.31 34.40
N GLY A 419 6.31 18.44 34.66
CA GLY A 419 5.79 19.45 35.58
C GLY A 419 4.37 19.89 35.32
N GLN A 420 3.44 19.29 36.06
CA GLN A 420 2.27 19.88 36.70
C GLN A 420 1.21 20.68 35.89
N THR A 421 0.05 20.04 35.87
CA THR A 421 -1.33 20.56 35.93
C THR A 421 -1.54 22.02 36.35
N GLY A 422 -2.29 22.76 35.53
CA GLY A 422 -2.98 23.99 35.91
C GLY A 422 -4.12 24.31 34.96
N GLN A 423 -5.36 24.05 35.39
CA GLN A 423 -6.61 24.40 34.72
C GLN A 423 -6.85 25.91 34.73
N THR A 424 -7.44 26.47 33.67
CA THR A 424 -8.70 27.25 33.74
C THR A 424 -9.24 27.63 32.33
N PRO A 425 -10.57 27.83 32.18
CA PRO A 425 -11.23 28.05 30.90
C PRO A 425 -11.70 29.51 30.70
N ASN A 426 -11.67 30.03 29.47
CA ASN A 426 -12.68 31.00 29.02
C ASN A 426 -12.66 31.21 27.49
N ARG A 427 -13.80 31.01 26.83
CA ARG A 427 -14.06 31.53 25.48
C ARG A 427 -15.51 31.98 25.36
N SER A 428 -15.67 33.26 25.07
CA SER A 428 -16.90 33.91 24.60
C SER A 428 -17.12 33.66 23.09
N PRO A 429 -18.36 33.79 22.58
CA PRO A 429 -18.72 33.42 21.21
C PRO A 429 -18.59 34.58 20.21
N VAL A 430 -18.11 34.29 19.00
CA VAL A 430 -18.14 35.21 17.85
C VAL A 430 -19.35 34.88 16.97
N LYS A 431 -20.16 35.90 16.71
CA LYS A 431 -21.32 35.92 15.80
C LYS A 431 -20.90 36.16 14.35
N GLY A 432 -21.64 35.52 13.44
CA GLY A 432 -22.15 36.13 12.21
C GLY A 432 -21.28 36.06 10.96
N VAL A 433 -21.67 35.22 10.00
CA VAL A 433 -21.34 35.42 8.57
C VAL A 433 -22.59 35.17 7.72
N ALA A 434 -22.82 36.11 6.81
CA ALA A 434 -24.00 36.24 5.95
C ALA A 434 -24.01 35.24 4.79
N LYS A 435 -25.22 34.85 4.38
CA LYS A 435 -25.52 34.07 3.16
C LYS A 435 -25.44 34.98 1.94
N GLY A 436 -24.64 34.58 0.94
CA GLY A 436 -24.66 35.14 -0.41
C GLY A 436 -24.67 34.01 -1.43
N THR A 437 -25.80 33.80 -2.09
CA THR A 437 -25.96 32.98 -3.30
C THR A 437 -25.52 33.77 -4.54
N PRO A 438 -24.90 33.11 -5.53
CA PRO A 438 -25.10 33.54 -6.91
C PRO A 438 -25.60 32.44 -7.85
N LYS A 439 -26.19 32.98 -8.91
CA LYS A 439 -27.04 32.39 -9.94
C LYS A 439 -26.34 31.40 -10.87
N THR A 440 -27.20 30.55 -11.42
CA THR A 440 -27.09 29.67 -12.59
C THR A 440 -26.52 30.35 -13.84
N GLY A 441 -25.67 29.63 -14.58
CA GLY A 441 -25.19 30.02 -15.91
C GLY A 441 -24.83 28.82 -16.78
N SER A 442 -25.66 28.61 -17.81
CA SER A 442 -25.41 28.10 -19.16
C SER A 442 -24.52 26.87 -19.42
N SER A 443 -25.16 25.87 -20.02
CA SER A 443 -24.60 24.71 -20.70
C SER A 443 -23.93 25.07 -22.03
N THR A 444 -22.71 24.57 -22.26
CA THR A 444 -22.15 24.42 -23.61
C THR A 444 -21.61 23.00 -23.78
N THR A 445 -22.19 22.31 -24.75
CA THR A 445 -21.76 21.02 -25.29
C THR A 445 -20.54 21.22 -26.17
N SER A 446 -19.41 20.57 -25.86
CA SER A 446 -18.28 20.44 -26.77
C SER A 446 -18.03 18.97 -27.08
N SER A 447 -18.22 18.62 -28.35
CA SER A 447 -17.90 17.35 -28.99
C SER A 447 -16.40 17.06 -28.95
N ALA A 448 -16.03 15.85 -28.54
CA ALA A 448 -14.66 15.34 -28.57
C ALA A 448 -14.23 14.98 -30.00
N PRO A 449 -13.00 15.31 -30.43
CA PRO A 449 -12.43 14.80 -31.67
C PRO A 449 -11.91 13.36 -31.52
N PRO A 450 -11.84 12.58 -32.61
CA PRO A 450 -11.34 11.21 -32.58
C PRO A 450 -9.82 11.16 -32.39
N MET A 451 -9.36 10.28 -31.50
CA MET A 451 -7.94 9.99 -31.29
C MET A 451 -7.43 9.10 -32.43
N ALA A 452 -6.69 9.70 -33.37
CA ALA A 452 -5.91 8.98 -34.37
C ALA A 452 -4.64 8.39 -33.71
N GLY A 453 -4.24 7.21 -34.20
CA GLY A 453 -3.20 6.36 -33.61
C GLY A 453 -1.82 7.01 -33.50
N MET A 454 -1.08 6.61 -32.46
CA MET A 454 0.34 6.88 -32.30
C MET A 454 1.17 5.73 -32.89
N PRO A 455 1.93 5.95 -33.97
CA PRO A 455 3.01 5.06 -34.38
C PRO A 455 4.35 5.52 -33.78
N GLY A 456 5.17 4.55 -33.35
CA GLY A 456 6.62 4.72 -33.20
C GLY A 456 7.11 5.16 -31.82
N MET A 457 7.27 4.20 -30.90
CA MET A 457 8.34 4.27 -29.90
C MET A 457 9.39 3.22 -30.27
N GLU A 458 10.43 3.65 -30.99
CA GLU A 458 11.65 2.87 -31.14
C GLU A 458 12.38 2.74 -29.79
N GLY A 459 12.86 1.53 -29.52
CA GLY A 459 13.26 1.11 -28.19
C GLY A 459 14.55 1.74 -27.68
N HIS A 460 14.46 2.36 -26.50
CA HIS A 460 15.58 2.42 -25.58
C HIS A 460 15.87 1.00 -25.07
N LYS A 461 17.01 0.42 -25.49
CA LYS A 461 17.54 -0.82 -24.91
C LYS A 461 17.89 -0.56 -23.44
N ARG A 462 17.03 -1.00 -22.51
CA ARG A 462 17.34 -1.01 -21.07
C ARG A 462 18.34 -2.13 -20.77
N LYS A 463 19.29 -1.86 -19.87
CA LYS A 463 20.30 -2.84 -19.47
C LYS A 463 19.76 -3.68 -18.31
N TYR A 464 20.00 -4.98 -18.43
CA TYR A 464 19.84 -5.95 -17.36
C TYR A 464 20.88 -5.65 -16.27
N LEU A 465 20.44 -5.36 -15.05
CA LEU A 465 21.33 -5.23 -13.89
C LEU A 465 21.19 -6.50 -13.07
N GLU A 466 22.11 -7.45 -13.26
CA GLU A 466 22.35 -8.48 -12.26
C GLU A 466 23.08 -7.81 -11.10
N ASN A 467 22.44 -7.78 -9.93
CA ASN A 467 23.21 -7.57 -8.71
C ASN A 467 23.98 -8.87 -8.44
N GLY A 468 25.17 -8.77 -7.85
CA GLY A 468 26.07 -9.92 -7.59
C GLY A 468 25.51 -11.05 -6.71
N ASP A 469 24.25 -10.96 -6.31
CA ASP A 469 23.50 -11.94 -5.52
C ASP A 469 22.59 -12.84 -6.39
N GLY A 470 22.63 -12.71 -7.73
CA GLY A 470 21.82 -13.54 -8.65
C GLY A 470 20.33 -13.16 -8.70
N GLU A 471 19.92 -12.05 -8.08
CA GLU A 471 18.57 -11.50 -8.21
C GLU A 471 18.49 -10.58 -9.44
N ALA A 472 17.73 -11.03 -10.44
CA ALA A 472 17.48 -10.30 -11.69
C ALA A 472 16.42 -9.21 -11.49
N TYR A 473 16.68 -8.00 -12.00
CA TYR A 473 15.69 -6.92 -11.99
C TYR A 473 15.68 -6.16 -13.33
N TRP A 474 14.48 -5.73 -13.73
CA TRP A 474 14.26 -4.92 -14.92
C TRP A 474 14.16 -3.44 -14.56
N GLU A 475 14.98 -2.60 -15.21
CA GLU A 475 14.79 -1.14 -15.28
C GLU A 475 13.55 -0.76 -16.08
#